data_AF-A0A2D0A806-F1
#
_entry.id   AF-A0A2D0A806-F1
#
_cell.length_a   1.000
_cell.length_b   1.000
_cell.length_c   1.000
_cell.angle_alpha   90.00
_cell.angle_beta   90.00
_cell.angle_gamma   90.00
#
_symmetry.space_group_name_H-M   'P 1'
#
loop_
_entity.id
_entity.type
_entity.pdbx_description
1 polymer ?
#
loop_
_entity_poly.entity_id
_entity_poly.type
_entity_poly.pdbx_seq_one_letter_code
_entity_poly.pdbx_strand_id
1 'polypeptide(L)'
;MTTAPLNLPALQLDYDAGTFTNTLTGEFGPEITAVVLAYREGRILWPSAGELPRLPLCVDGSTYGPCPCAFADWGTDGAAPDCAEDITLLLWQDDNAQVVTLAARRSMARVLEQFLNMKALLGGVLHDQVVTLRMTPGDGLHRLTLLPGVMLASDVQDRLGAVAQRVIGDERGAWGGL
;
A
#
# COMPACT_ATOMS: atom_id res chain seq x y z
N MET A 1 -7.15 0.14 -31.19
CA MET A 1 -8.13 -0.06 -30.09
C MET A 1 -7.39 0.19 -28.79
N THR A 2 -7.66 1.33 -28.16
CA THR A 2 -6.97 1.80 -26.95
C THR A 2 -7.71 1.21 -25.75
N THR A 3 -7.22 0.10 -25.21
CA THR A 3 -7.73 -0.44 -23.94
C THR A 3 -7.29 0.50 -22.82
N ALA A 4 -8.25 1.08 -22.11
CA ALA A 4 -8.00 1.90 -20.93
C ALA A 4 -7.23 1.07 -19.88
N PRO A 5 -6.32 1.69 -19.10
CA PRO A 5 -5.63 1.00 -18.01
C PRO A 5 -6.69 0.44 -17.04
N LEU A 6 -6.50 -0.82 -16.65
CA LEU A 6 -7.34 -1.45 -15.63
C LEU A 6 -7.07 -0.70 -14.31
N ASN A 7 -8.07 -0.02 -13.74
CA ASN A 7 -7.89 0.62 -12.43
C ASN A 7 -8.22 -0.40 -11.33
N LEU A 8 -7.23 -0.78 -10.53
CA LEU A 8 -7.48 -1.61 -9.36
C LEU A 8 -8.24 -0.79 -8.30
N PRO A 9 -9.19 -1.41 -7.59
CA PRO A 9 -9.78 -0.79 -6.42
C PRO A 9 -8.68 -0.53 -5.37
N ALA A 10 -8.77 0.60 -4.69
CA ALA A 10 -7.83 1.00 -3.65
C ALA A 10 -8.52 1.00 -2.29
N LEU A 11 -7.76 0.64 -1.25
CA LEU A 11 -8.10 0.89 0.13
C LEU A 11 -7.49 2.22 0.52
N GLN A 12 -8.34 3.23 0.70
CA GLN A 12 -7.94 4.53 1.21
C GLN A 12 -7.85 4.47 2.73
N LEU A 13 -6.75 4.98 3.28
CA LEU A 13 -6.55 5.13 4.72
C LEU A 13 -7.02 6.51 5.17
N ASP A 14 -8.00 6.56 6.05
CA ASP A 14 -8.33 7.76 6.83
C ASP A 14 -7.63 7.68 8.19
N TYR A 15 -6.60 8.52 8.35
CA TYR A 15 -5.74 8.55 9.54
C TYR A 15 -6.43 9.19 10.76
N ASP A 16 -7.34 10.13 10.50
CA ASP A 16 -8.06 10.85 11.56
C ASP A 16 -9.20 9.97 12.07
N ALA A 17 -9.97 9.38 11.15
CA ALA A 17 -11.07 8.47 11.49
C ALA A 17 -10.58 7.07 11.92
N GLY A 18 -9.36 6.67 11.55
CA GLY A 18 -8.82 5.35 11.86
C GLY A 18 -9.52 4.23 11.10
N THR A 19 -9.83 4.46 9.82
CA THR A 19 -10.58 3.49 9.00
C THR A 19 -9.94 3.29 7.62
N PHE A 20 -10.15 2.11 7.07
CA PHE A 20 -9.94 1.80 5.67
C PHE A 20 -11.25 2.03 4.93
N THR A 21 -11.20 2.61 3.73
CA THR A 21 -12.34 2.74 2.81
C THR A 21 -12.02 2.07 1.49
N ASN A 22 -12.83 1.11 1.07
CA ASN A 22 -12.73 0.51 -0.25
C ASN A 22 -13.37 1.43 -1.29
N THR A 23 -12.59 1.90 -2.26
CA THR A 23 -13.06 2.89 -3.24
C THR A 23 -14.08 2.34 -4.24
N LEU A 24 -14.18 1.01 -4.37
CA LEU A 24 -15.13 0.36 -5.29
C LEU A 24 -16.44 0.02 -4.61
N THR A 25 -16.40 -0.54 -3.39
CA THR A 25 -17.61 -0.95 -2.67
C THR A 25 -18.18 0.13 -1.76
N GLY A 26 -17.36 1.11 -1.36
CA GLY A 26 -17.71 2.12 -0.35
C GLY A 26 -17.71 1.58 1.08
N GLU A 27 -17.35 0.31 1.28
CA GLU A 27 -17.23 -0.30 2.60
C GLU A 27 -16.09 0.35 3.38
N PHE A 28 -16.32 0.59 4.67
CA PHE A 28 -15.31 1.11 5.56
C PHE A 28 -15.27 0.34 6.88
N GLY A 29 -14.08 0.22 7.44
CA GLY A 29 -13.86 -0.51 8.69
C GLY A 29 -12.48 -0.23 9.29
N PRO A 30 -12.28 -0.51 10.59
CA PRO A 30 -11.01 -0.30 11.25
C PRO A 30 -9.96 -1.37 10.94
N GLU A 31 -10.39 -2.47 10.32
CA GLU A 31 -9.60 -3.67 10.06
C GLU A 31 -9.87 -4.22 8.66
N ILE A 32 -8.84 -4.79 8.06
CA ILE A 32 -8.93 -5.57 6.82
C ILE A 32 -8.20 -6.89 7.02
N THR A 33 -8.78 -7.97 6.52
CA THR A 33 -8.13 -9.28 6.42
C THR A 33 -7.82 -9.57 4.96
N ALA A 34 -6.57 -9.89 4.66
CA ALA A 34 -6.10 -10.06 3.30
C ALA A 34 -4.88 -10.97 3.20
N VAL A 35 -4.47 -11.31 1.99
CA VAL A 35 -3.20 -11.97 1.69
C VAL A 35 -2.35 -11.03 0.84
N VAL A 36 -1.07 -10.87 1.17
CA VAL A 36 -0.17 -10.00 0.40
C VAL A 36 0.29 -10.73 -0.85
N LEU A 37 -0.03 -10.18 -2.03
CA LEU A 37 0.35 -10.74 -3.31
C LEU A 37 1.70 -10.21 -3.80
N ALA A 38 1.92 -8.90 -3.61
CA ALA A 38 3.14 -8.19 -3.98
C ALA A 38 3.23 -6.87 -3.23
N TYR A 39 4.39 -6.22 -3.34
CA TYR A 39 4.59 -4.87 -2.88
C TYR A 39 5.46 -4.09 -3.87
N ARG A 40 5.42 -2.76 -3.74
CA ARG A 40 6.34 -1.84 -4.40
C ARG A 40 6.70 -0.73 -3.43
N GLU A 41 7.91 -0.23 -3.58
CA GLU A 41 8.40 0.95 -2.90
C GLU A 41 8.35 2.13 -3.88
N GLY A 42 8.02 3.31 -3.35
CA GLY A 42 7.97 4.55 -4.10
C GLY A 42 8.20 5.75 -3.19
N ARG A 43 8.15 6.93 -3.80
CA ARG A 43 8.28 8.21 -3.12
C ARG A 43 7.09 9.10 -3.40
N ILE A 44 6.81 9.97 -2.45
CA ILE A 44 5.81 11.02 -2.57
C ILE A 44 6.40 12.34 -2.11
N LEU A 45 6.29 13.37 -2.95
CA LEU A 45 6.67 14.74 -2.60
C LEU A 45 5.42 15.56 -2.31
N TRP A 46 5.41 16.20 -1.15
CA TRP A 46 4.41 17.17 -0.76
C TRP A 46 4.94 18.60 -1.00
N PRO A 47 4.04 19.54 -1.26
CA PRO A 47 4.39 20.96 -1.35
C PRO A 47 4.81 21.48 0.02
N SER A 48 5.70 22.47 0.03
CA SER A 48 6.18 23.09 1.26
C SER A 48 5.04 23.81 2.00
N ALA A 49 5.23 24.01 3.31
CA ALA A 49 4.25 24.68 4.15
C ALA A 49 3.90 26.08 3.61
N GLY A 50 2.66 26.28 3.17
CA GLY A 50 2.15 27.55 2.64
C GLY A 50 1.85 27.55 1.14
N GLU A 51 2.28 26.52 0.41
CA GLU A 51 1.96 26.35 -1.00
C GLU A 51 0.59 25.67 -1.19
N LEU A 52 -0.16 26.12 -2.20
CA LEU A 52 -1.41 25.52 -2.66
C LEU A 52 -1.22 25.07 -4.12
N PRO A 53 -1.80 23.92 -4.52
CA PRO A 53 -2.69 23.05 -3.75
C PRO A 53 -1.95 22.14 -2.78
N ARG A 54 -2.59 21.72 -1.68
CA ARG A 54 -2.03 20.74 -0.70
C ARG A 54 -1.99 19.29 -1.21
N LEU A 55 -2.01 19.10 -2.52
CA LEU A 55 -1.91 17.79 -3.14
C LEU A 55 -0.43 17.44 -3.31
N PRO A 56 -0.07 16.15 -3.38
CA PRO A 56 1.29 15.75 -3.68
C PRO A 56 1.76 16.37 -5.00
N LEU A 57 2.97 16.91 -5.01
CA LEU A 57 3.63 17.42 -6.22
C LEU A 57 4.06 16.29 -7.15
N CYS A 58 4.41 15.12 -6.58
CA CYS A 58 4.68 13.91 -7.34
C CYS A 58 4.41 12.65 -6.49
N VAL A 59 4.17 11.54 -7.18
CA VAL A 59 4.15 10.18 -6.64
C VAL A 59 4.90 9.29 -7.63
N ASP A 60 5.90 8.54 -7.17
CA ASP A 60 6.62 7.58 -8.02
C ASP A 60 5.63 6.56 -8.61
N GLY A 61 5.73 6.32 -9.92
CA GLY A 61 4.79 5.47 -10.67
C GLY A 61 3.61 6.24 -11.29
N SER A 62 3.37 7.49 -10.86
CA SER A 62 2.39 8.35 -11.53
C SER A 62 2.85 8.79 -12.92
N THR A 63 1.91 9.31 -13.72
CA THR A 63 2.16 9.88 -15.06
C THR A 63 3.19 11.01 -15.08
N TYR A 64 3.58 11.54 -13.92
CA TYR A 64 4.49 12.68 -13.77
C TYR A 64 5.98 12.28 -13.66
N GLY A 65 6.31 10.98 -13.67
CA GLY A 65 7.69 10.50 -13.61
C GLY A 65 8.25 10.39 -12.18
N PRO A 66 9.54 10.05 -12.02
CA PRO A 66 10.14 9.82 -10.71
C PRO A 66 10.26 11.13 -9.91
N CYS A 67 9.99 11.04 -8.61
CA CYS A 67 10.06 12.15 -7.67
C CYS A 67 11.52 12.60 -7.46
N PRO A 68 11.86 13.88 -7.76
CA PRO A 68 13.23 14.39 -7.67
C PRO A 68 13.60 14.79 -6.22
N CYS A 69 13.32 13.93 -5.23
CA CYS A 69 13.60 14.20 -3.82
C CYS A 69 14.34 13.06 -3.11
N ALA A 70 15.16 13.42 -2.11
CA ALA A 70 15.86 12.48 -1.24
C ALA A 70 14.94 11.98 -0.11
N PHE A 71 15.19 10.77 0.40
CA PHE A 71 14.35 10.16 1.44
C PHE A 71 14.36 10.99 2.73
N ALA A 72 13.16 11.32 3.23
CA ALA A 72 12.92 11.87 4.57
C ALA A 72 13.65 13.20 4.89
N ASP A 73 13.54 14.21 4.03
CA ASP A 73 13.92 15.57 4.40
C ASP A 73 12.84 16.18 5.30
N TRP A 74 13.06 16.10 6.61
CA TRP A 74 12.30 16.87 7.59
C TRP A 74 12.54 18.36 7.33
N GLY A 75 11.48 19.15 7.41
CA GLY A 75 11.62 20.61 7.30
C GLY A 75 12.57 21.14 8.37
N THR A 76 13.22 22.27 8.10
CA THR A 76 14.20 22.91 9.01
C THR A 76 13.66 23.18 10.41
N ASP A 77 12.34 23.25 10.55
CA ASP A 77 11.62 23.51 11.80
C ASP A 77 11.09 22.23 12.47
N GLY A 78 11.55 21.05 12.04
CA GLY A 78 11.04 19.76 12.50
C GLY A 78 9.65 19.41 11.95
N ALA A 79 9.23 20.10 10.88
CA ALA A 79 7.98 19.80 10.17
C ALA A 79 8.07 18.43 9.48
N ALA A 80 6.91 17.78 9.33
CA ALA A 80 6.81 16.48 8.67
C ALA A 80 7.51 16.52 7.30
N PRO A 81 8.20 15.44 6.90
CA PRO A 81 9.08 15.50 5.75
C PRO A 81 8.29 15.78 4.46
N ASP A 82 8.85 16.67 3.65
CA ASP A 82 8.28 17.08 2.36
C ASP A 82 8.33 15.89 1.39
N CYS A 83 9.37 15.06 1.46
CA CYS A 83 9.49 13.82 0.72
C CYS A 83 9.35 12.62 1.67
N ALA A 84 8.42 11.71 1.38
CA ALA A 84 8.20 10.51 2.18
C ALA A 84 8.27 9.23 1.33
N GLU A 85 8.68 8.15 1.98
CA GLU A 85 8.55 6.80 1.44
C GLU A 85 7.08 6.37 1.42
N ASP A 86 6.71 5.70 0.33
CA ASP A 86 5.41 5.09 0.10
C ASP A 86 5.61 3.60 -0.19
N ILE A 87 4.93 2.74 0.57
CA ILE A 87 4.88 1.31 0.31
C ILE A 87 3.47 0.97 -0.07
N THR A 88 3.30 0.54 -1.32
CA THR A 88 2.03 0.03 -1.81
C THR A 88 2.04 -1.49 -1.79
N LEU A 89 1.05 -2.09 -1.14
CA LEU A 89 0.78 -3.52 -1.17
C LEU A 89 -0.30 -3.82 -2.20
N LEU A 90 -0.14 -4.96 -2.89
CA LEU A 90 -1.18 -5.62 -3.64
C LEU A 90 -1.77 -6.71 -2.73
N LEU A 91 -3.07 -6.65 -2.45
CA LEU A 91 -3.75 -7.48 -1.48
C LEU A 91 -4.87 -8.29 -2.14
N TRP A 92 -5.00 -9.56 -1.75
CA TRP A 92 -6.17 -10.39 -2.02
C TRP A 92 -7.10 -10.39 -0.81
N GLN A 93 -8.34 -9.95 -0.97
CA GLN A 93 -9.38 -10.08 0.06
C GLN A 93 -10.31 -11.23 -0.31
N ASP A 94 -10.33 -12.26 0.54
CA ASP A 94 -11.05 -13.50 0.24
C ASP A 94 -12.58 -13.33 0.31
N ASP A 95 -13.07 -12.56 1.29
CA ASP A 95 -14.51 -12.31 1.51
C ASP A 95 -15.23 -11.79 0.25
N ASN A 96 -14.53 -10.93 -0.50
CA ASN A 96 -15.03 -10.28 -1.71
C ASN A 96 -14.37 -10.82 -2.99
N ALA A 97 -13.49 -11.82 -2.88
CA ALA A 97 -12.65 -12.35 -3.95
C ALA A 97 -12.02 -11.26 -4.84
N GLN A 98 -11.48 -10.22 -4.21
CA GLN A 98 -10.98 -9.02 -4.89
C GLN A 98 -9.50 -8.77 -4.68
N VAL A 99 -8.88 -8.19 -5.71
CA VAL A 99 -7.52 -7.64 -5.62
C VAL A 99 -7.62 -6.14 -5.38
N VAL A 100 -7.03 -5.66 -4.30
CA VAL A 100 -7.02 -4.24 -3.91
C VAL A 100 -5.61 -3.75 -3.67
N THR A 101 -5.38 -2.44 -3.77
CA THR A 101 -4.12 -1.82 -3.40
C THR A 101 -4.24 -1.07 -2.06
N LEU A 102 -3.19 -1.10 -1.25
CA LEU A 102 -3.08 -0.32 -0.03
C LEU A 102 -1.74 0.42 -0.02
N ALA A 103 -1.77 1.74 -0.05
CA ALA A 103 -0.57 2.57 0.01
C ALA A 103 -0.38 3.15 1.42
N ALA A 104 0.70 2.75 2.10
CA ALA A 104 1.08 3.27 3.40
C ALA A 104 2.26 4.24 3.28
N ARG A 105 2.21 5.33 4.05
CA ARG A 105 3.19 6.43 3.97
C ARG A 105 3.82 6.70 5.32
N ARG A 106 5.01 7.32 5.32
CA ARG A 106 5.68 7.85 6.52
C ARG A 106 5.88 6.74 7.59
N SER A 107 5.46 6.98 8.83
CA SER A 107 5.60 6.02 9.93
C SER A 107 4.85 4.70 9.71
N MET A 108 3.86 4.67 8.81
CA MET A 108 3.12 3.45 8.47
C MET A 108 3.90 2.55 7.51
N ALA A 109 4.71 3.14 6.63
CA ALA A 109 5.56 2.38 5.71
C ALA A 109 6.50 1.44 6.50
N ARG A 110 7.07 1.94 7.61
CA ARG A 110 7.92 1.15 8.52
C ARG A 110 7.26 -0.13 9.04
N VAL A 111 5.95 -0.12 9.29
CA VAL A 111 5.22 -1.32 9.75
C VAL A 111 5.18 -2.36 8.64
N LEU A 112 5.00 -1.93 7.40
CA LEU A 112 5.04 -2.80 6.23
C LEU A 112 6.45 -3.29 5.94
N GLU A 113 7.47 -2.42 6.01
CA GLU A 113 8.89 -2.80 5.87
C GLU A 113 9.27 -3.90 6.84
N GLN A 114 8.88 -3.78 8.12
CA GLN A 114 9.19 -4.78 9.13
C GLN A 114 8.60 -6.15 8.76
N PHE A 115 7.35 -6.17 8.29
CA PHE A 115 6.72 -7.39 7.82
C PHE A 115 7.39 -7.96 6.56
N LEU A 116 7.68 -7.12 5.58
CA LEU A 116 8.32 -7.53 4.32
C LEU A 116 9.73 -8.09 4.57
N ASN A 117 10.51 -7.45 5.45
CA ASN A 117 11.83 -7.93 5.87
C ASN A 117 11.73 -9.28 6.59
N MET A 118 10.74 -9.45 7.48
CA MET A 118 10.48 -10.75 8.11
C MET A 118 10.15 -11.82 7.05
N LYS A 119 9.33 -11.51 6.04
CA LYS A 119 9.01 -12.45 4.96
C LYS A 119 10.24 -12.81 4.13
N ALA A 120 11.08 -11.83 3.78
CA ALA A 120 12.33 -12.08 3.07
C ALA A 120 13.24 -13.06 3.83
N LEU A 121 13.32 -12.94 5.16
CA LEU A 121 14.11 -13.85 6.01
C LEU A 121 13.53 -15.28 6.09
N LEU A 122 12.22 -15.42 5.98
CA LEU A 122 11.51 -16.71 6.16
C LEU A 122 11.27 -17.50 4.86
N GLY A 123 11.65 -16.94 3.70
CA GLY A 123 11.52 -17.63 2.40
C GLY A 123 11.08 -16.75 1.24
N GLY A 124 10.70 -15.49 1.51
CA GLY A 124 10.36 -14.50 0.48
C GLY A 124 9.00 -14.67 -0.18
N VAL A 125 8.21 -15.68 0.21
CA VAL A 125 6.84 -15.86 -0.28
C VAL A 125 5.91 -14.92 0.48
N LEU A 126 5.22 -14.04 -0.24
CA LEU A 126 4.30 -13.06 0.35
C LEU A 126 2.88 -13.61 0.52
N HIS A 127 2.47 -14.51 -0.37
CA HIS A 127 1.11 -15.05 -0.48
C HIS A 127 0.95 -16.40 0.24
N ASP A 128 1.75 -16.63 1.28
CA ASP A 128 1.77 -17.85 2.11
C ASP A 128 0.94 -17.72 3.38
N GLN A 129 0.43 -16.53 3.70
CA GLN A 129 -0.18 -16.23 4.98
C GLN A 129 -1.26 -15.17 4.87
N VAL A 130 -2.33 -15.35 5.64
CA VAL A 130 -3.33 -14.30 5.87
C VAL A 130 -2.75 -13.26 6.83
N VAL A 131 -2.94 -11.98 6.53
CA VAL A 131 -2.61 -10.86 7.40
C VAL A 131 -3.86 -10.10 7.78
N THR A 132 -3.85 -9.54 8.99
CA THR A 132 -4.84 -8.55 9.41
C THR A 132 -4.14 -7.21 9.54
N LEU A 133 -4.60 -6.22 8.79
CA LEU A 133 -4.15 -4.84 8.90
C LEU A 133 -5.21 -4.06 9.68
N ARG A 134 -4.78 -3.33 10.70
CA ARG A 134 -5.65 -2.59 11.61
C ARG A 134 -5.16 -1.17 11.80
N MET A 135 -6.09 -0.22 11.89
CA MET A 135 -5.82 1.10 12.42
C MET A 135 -6.01 1.10 13.94
N THR A 136 -4.93 1.32 14.68
CA THR A 136 -4.93 1.39 16.15
C THR A 136 -4.82 2.86 16.60
N PRO A 137 -5.54 3.29 17.64
CA PRO A 137 -5.39 4.65 18.17
C PRO A 137 -3.94 4.91 18.60
N GLY A 138 -3.39 6.05 18.20
CA GLY A 138 -2.08 6.54 18.62
C GLY A 138 -2.19 7.89 19.33
N ASP A 139 -1.07 8.40 19.85
CA ASP A 139 -0.99 9.77 20.39
C ASP A 139 -1.12 10.78 19.25
N GLY A 140 -2.36 11.16 18.93
CA GLY A 140 -2.71 12.00 17.77
C GLY A 140 -3.39 11.20 16.67
N LEU A 141 -2.62 10.73 15.69
CA LEU A 141 -3.14 9.98 14.54
C LEU A 141 -3.19 8.47 14.82
N HIS A 142 -4.15 7.77 14.19
CA HIS A 142 -4.20 6.32 14.21
C HIS A 142 -2.96 5.74 13.50
N ARG A 143 -2.48 4.59 13.98
CA ARG A 143 -1.31 3.87 13.49
C ARG A 143 -1.73 2.57 12.81
N LEU A 144 -1.07 2.25 11.70
CA LEU A 144 -1.20 0.97 11.04
C LEU A 144 -0.54 -0.10 11.91
N THR A 145 -1.20 -1.24 12.04
CA THR A 145 -0.67 -2.43 12.69
C THR A 145 -0.91 -3.60 11.76
N LEU A 146 0.10 -4.44 11.55
CA LEU A 146 0.01 -5.65 10.74
C LEU A 146 0.18 -6.85 11.66
N LEU A 147 -0.83 -7.71 11.69
CA LEU A 147 -0.86 -8.94 12.48
C LEU A 147 -0.78 -10.14 11.53
N PRO A 148 0.28 -10.97 11.62
CA PRO A 148 0.36 -12.21 10.86
C PRO A 148 -0.67 -13.22 11.39
N GLY A 149 -1.40 -13.86 10.47
CA GLY A 149 -2.45 -14.82 10.75
C GLY A 149 -2.08 -16.25 10.35
N VAL A 150 -3.06 -16.99 9.84
CA VAL A 150 -2.90 -18.41 9.50
C VAL A 150 -2.10 -18.59 8.22
N MET A 151 -1.20 -19.57 8.21
CA MET A 151 -0.47 -20.01 7.01
C MET A 151 -1.43 -20.73 6.05
N LEU A 152 -1.34 -20.41 4.77
CA LEU A 152 -2.18 -20.96 3.73
C LEU A 152 -1.69 -22.35 3.29
N ALA A 153 -2.62 -23.19 2.84
CA ALA A 153 -2.28 -24.46 2.20
C ALA A 153 -1.61 -24.22 0.84
N SER A 154 -0.73 -25.13 0.42
CA SER A 154 0.11 -24.96 -0.78
C SER A 154 -0.69 -24.73 -2.07
N ASP A 155 -1.83 -25.38 -2.21
CA ASP A 155 -2.74 -25.20 -3.36
C ASP A 155 -3.33 -23.79 -3.42
N VAL A 156 -3.62 -23.19 -2.26
CA VAL A 156 -4.07 -21.80 -2.16
C VAL A 156 -2.93 -20.85 -2.50
N GLN A 157 -1.71 -21.14 -2.02
CA GLN A 157 -0.53 -20.34 -2.34
C GLN A 157 -0.28 -20.34 -3.84
N ASP A 158 -0.27 -21.49 -4.51
CA ASP A 158 -0.08 -21.62 -5.96
C ASP A 158 -1.15 -20.83 -6.74
N ARG A 159 -2.41 -20.94 -6.32
CA ARG A 159 -3.52 -20.18 -6.91
C ARG A 159 -3.29 -18.67 -6.78
N LEU A 160 -2.91 -18.18 -5.60
CA LEU A 160 -2.68 -16.76 -5.36
C LEU A 160 -1.41 -16.25 -6.04
N GLY A 161 -0.37 -17.08 -6.17
CA GLY A 161 0.80 -16.80 -6.99
C GLY A 161 0.43 -16.59 -8.46
N ALA A 162 -0.47 -17.42 -9.00
CA ALA A 162 -0.98 -17.24 -10.36
C ALA A 162 -1.89 -15.99 -10.51
N VAL A 163 -2.58 -15.56 -9.45
CA VAL A 163 -3.28 -14.26 -9.43
C VAL A 163 -2.27 -13.12 -9.45
N ALA A 164 -1.27 -13.15 -8.58
CA ALA A 164 -0.22 -12.13 -8.50
C ALA A 164 0.49 -11.96 -9.86
N GLN A 165 0.91 -13.06 -10.49
CA GLN A 165 1.56 -13.04 -11.80
C GLN A 165 0.69 -12.41 -12.89
N ARG A 166 -0.62 -12.68 -12.89
CA ARG A 166 -1.54 -12.09 -13.87
C ARG A 166 -1.75 -10.59 -13.67
N VAL A 167 -1.77 -10.13 -12.41
CA VAL A 167 -1.98 -8.71 -12.09
C VAL A 167 -0.70 -7.89 -12.29
N ILE A 168 0.47 -8.48 -12.02
CA ILE A 168 1.78 -7.81 -12.10
C ILE A 168 2.39 -7.92 -13.50
N GLY A 169 2.33 -9.09 -14.13
CA GLY A 169 3.07 -9.43 -15.35
C GLY A 169 2.51 -8.85 -16.64
N ASP A 170 1.40 -8.12 -16.57
CA ASP A 170 0.91 -7.34 -17.70
C ASP A 170 1.72 -6.04 -17.68
N GLU A 171 2.62 -5.78 -18.65
CA GLU A 171 3.36 -4.50 -18.78
C GLU A 171 2.42 -3.30 -19.06
N ARG A 172 1.11 -3.58 -19.20
CA ARG A 172 -0.02 -2.65 -19.25
C ARG A 172 -0.95 -2.78 -18.02
N GLY A 173 -0.55 -3.58 -17.05
CA GLY A 173 -1.32 -3.98 -15.90
C GLY A 173 -1.49 -2.82 -14.94
N ALA A 174 -2.64 -2.81 -14.28
CA ALA A 174 -3.03 -1.85 -13.25
C ALA A 174 -1.94 -1.54 -12.22
N TRP A 175 -1.05 -2.49 -11.96
CA TRP A 175 0.04 -2.37 -10.99
C TRP A 175 1.26 -1.58 -11.49
N GLY A 176 1.58 -1.69 -12.79
CA GLY A 176 2.73 -1.02 -13.40
C GLY A 176 2.49 0.45 -13.80
N GLY A 177 1.21 0.86 -13.86
CA GLY A 177 0.80 2.24 -14.22
C GLY A 177 0.23 3.08 -13.06
N LEU A 178 0.24 2.54 -11.84
CA LEU A 178 0.02 3.30 -10.60
C LEU A 178 1.31 4.00 -10.19
#